data_AF-A0AAV7VIW8-F1
#
_entry.id   AF-A0AAV7VIW8-F1
#
_cell.length_a   1.000
_cell.length_b   1.000
_cell.length_c   1.000
_cell.angle_alpha   90.00
_cell.angle_beta   90.00
_cell.angle_gamma   90.00
#
_symmetry.space_group_name_H-M   'P 1'
#
loop_
_entity.id
_entity.type
_entity.pdbx_description
1 polymer ?
#
loop_
_entity_poly.entity_id
_entity_poly.type
_entity_poly.pdbx_seq_one_letter_code
_entity_poly.pdbx_strand_id
1 'polypeptide(L)'
;VLQKLGKADETKDEQFEEYVTNFKRQETEGTRLQRELKGYLAAIKGMQEASMKLTESLHEVYEPEWYGRDDVKVVGEKCDVLWEDFHQKLVDGALLTLDTYLGQFPDI
;
A
#
# COMPACT_ATOMS: atom_id res chain seq x y z
N VAL A 1 -11.70 -27.29 30.31
CA VAL A 1 -13.01 -27.99 30.15
C VAL A 1 -13.87 -27.67 31.36
N LEU A 2 -14.84 -26.76 31.21
CA LEU A 2 -15.90 -26.53 32.17
C LEU A 2 -17.19 -26.98 31.49
N GLN A 3 -17.64 -28.19 31.82
CA GLN A 3 -18.91 -28.75 31.37
C GLN A 3 -20.04 -27.95 32.03
N LYS A 4 -20.85 -27.27 31.20
CA LYS A 4 -22.04 -26.54 31.66
C LYS A 4 -23.16 -27.54 31.97
N LEU A 5 -23.30 -27.87 33.25
CA LEU A 5 -24.49 -28.49 33.83
C LEU A 5 -25.47 -27.39 34.22
N GLY A 6 -26.48 -27.15 33.39
CA GLY A 6 -27.57 -26.23 33.70
C GLY A 6 -28.42 -25.94 32.48
N LYS A 7 -29.71 -26.31 32.55
CA LYS A 7 -30.74 -26.03 31.55
C LYS A 7 -31.09 -24.53 31.49
N ALA A 8 -30.14 -23.71 31.11
CA ALA A 8 -30.42 -22.44 30.47
C ALA A 8 -29.91 -22.66 29.05
N ASP A 9 -30.82 -22.84 28.09
CA ASP A 9 -30.46 -22.69 26.70
C ASP A 9 -29.73 -21.35 26.61
N GLU A 10 -28.44 -21.38 26.26
CA GLU A 10 -27.77 -20.17 25.82
C GLU A 10 -28.66 -19.62 24.72
N THR A 11 -29.35 -18.52 24.97
CA THR A 11 -29.92 -17.69 23.91
C THR A 11 -28.73 -17.18 23.12
N LYS A 12 -28.17 -18.04 22.26
CA LYS A 12 -27.19 -17.68 21.27
C LYS A 12 -27.88 -16.66 20.41
N ASP A 13 -27.40 -15.44 20.50
CA ASP A 13 -27.85 -14.37 19.65
C ASP A 13 -27.29 -14.65 18.25
N GLU A 14 -28.01 -15.45 17.46
CA GLU A 14 -27.62 -15.84 16.11
C GLU A 14 -27.34 -14.61 15.24
N GLN A 15 -28.05 -13.50 15.50
CA GLN A 15 -27.86 -12.23 14.84
C GLN A 15 -26.51 -11.60 15.22
N PHE A 16 -26.11 -11.67 16.49
CA PHE A 16 -24.78 -11.23 16.92
C PHE A 16 -23.67 -12.06 16.28
N GLU A 17 -23.80 -13.39 16.19
CA GLU A 17 -22.83 -14.26 15.53
C GLU A 17 -22.66 -13.95 14.03
N GLU A 18 -23.76 -13.57 13.35
CA GLU A 18 -23.69 -13.09 11.97
C GLU A 18 -22.90 -11.78 11.86
N TYR A 19 -23.12 -10.82 12.78
CA TYR A 19 -22.34 -9.59 12.83
C TYR A 19 -20.86 -9.84 13.13
N VAL A 20 -20.53 -10.75 14.04
CA VAL A 20 -19.14 -11.15 14.32
C VAL A 20 -18.49 -11.77 13.07
N THR A 21 -19.22 -12.60 12.34
CA THR A 21 -18.73 -13.20 11.09
C THR A 21 -18.44 -12.14 10.04
N ASN A 22 -19.37 -11.20 9.85
CA ASN A 22 -19.22 -10.09 8.92
C ASN A 22 -18.04 -9.17 9.31
N PHE A 23 -17.89 -8.88 10.60
CA PHE A 23 -16.80 -8.06 11.13
C PHE A 23 -15.43 -8.70 10.86
N LYS A 24 -15.26 -10.00 11.17
CA LYS A 24 -14.01 -10.74 10.88
C LYS A 24 -13.68 -10.78 9.40
N ARG A 25 -14.71 -10.92 8.55
CA ARG A 25 -14.54 -10.87 7.09
C ARG A 25 -14.05 -9.49 6.65
N GLN A 26 -14.63 -8.43 7.21
CA GLN A 26 -14.24 -7.05 6.91
C GLN A 26 -12.78 -6.75 7.31
N GLU A 27 -12.34 -7.21 8.48
CA GLU A 27 -10.95 -7.13 8.94
C GLU A 27 -9.99 -7.85 7.97
N THR A 28 -10.38 -9.07 7.57
CA THR A 28 -9.59 -9.92 6.67
C THR A 28 -9.41 -9.29 5.30
N GLU A 29 -10.50 -8.78 4.69
CA GLU A 29 -10.43 -8.12 3.39
C GLU A 29 -9.64 -6.81 3.45
N GLY A 30 -9.80 -6.03 4.52
CA GLY A 30 -8.99 -4.82 4.71
C GLY A 30 -7.50 -5.12 4.85
N THR A 31 -7.14 -6.14 5.63
CA THR A 31 -5.75 -6.59 5.79
C THR A 31 -5.15 -7.10 4.46
N ARG A 32 -5.95 -7.81 3.66
CA ARG A 32 -5.55 -8.21 2.31
C ARG A 32 -5.28 -7.00 1.43
N LEU A 33 -6.19 -6.02 1.39
CA LEU A 33 -6.01 -4.79 0.63
C LEU A 33 -4.74 -4.04 1.04
N GLN A 34 -4.45 -3.95 2.35
CA GLN A 34 -3.25 -3.30 2.88
C GLN A 34 -1.98 -3.97 2.36
N ARG A 35 -1.96 -5.31 2.32
CA ARG A 35 -0.82 -6.06 1.79
C ARG A 35 -0.59 -5.79 0.30
N GLU A 36 -1.66 -5.82 -0.49
CA GLU A 36 -1.57 -5.54 -1.93
C GLU A 36 -1.11 -4.10 -2.19
N LEU A 37 -1.62 -3.13 -1.42
CA LEU A 37 -1.20 -1.73 -1.53
C LEU A 37 0.29 -1.54 -1.18
N LYS A 38 0.78 -2.19 -0.12
CA LYS A 38 2.22 -2.18 0.23
C LYS A 38 3.07 -2.80 -0.88
N GLY A 39 2.60 -3.90 -1.48
CA GLY A 39 3.25 -4.51 -2.65
C GLY A 39 3.30 -3.58 -3.86
N TYR A 40 2.20 -2.86 -4.12
CA TYR A 40 2.13 -1.88 -5.20
C TYR A 40 3.09 -0.69 -4.98
N LEU A 41 3.17 -0.16 -3.76
CA LEU A 41 4.13 0.90 -3.40
C LEU A 41 5.59 0.46 -3.61
N ALA A 42 5.93 -0.79 -3.23
CA ALA A 42 7.26 -1.34 -3.48
C ALA A 42 7.55 -1.46 -4.98
N ALA A 43 6.57 -1.87 -5.79
CA ALA A 43 6.71 -1.92 -7.25
C ALA A 43 6.92 -0.53 -7.87
N ILE A 44 6.26 0.51 -7.33
CA ILE A 44 6.47 1.90 -7.75
C ILE A 44 7.91 2.33 -7.49
N LYS A 45 8.46 2.05 -6.30
CA LYS A 45 9.88 2.35 -6.00
C LYS A 45 10.83 1.61 -6.95
N GLY A 46 10.54 0.35 -7.25
CA GLY A 46 11.31 -0.40 -8.26
C GLY A 46 11.26 0.24 -9.65
N MET A 47 10.11 0.78 -10.05
CA MET A 47 9.94 1.49 -11.33
C MET A 47 10.70 2.83 -11.35
N GLN A 48 10.66 3.59 -10.25
CA GLN A 48 11.44 4.82 -10.07
C GLN A 48 12.94 4.54 -10.29
N GLU A 49 13.49 3.56 -9.57
CA GLU A 49 14.90 3.18 -9.70
C GLU A 49 15.27 2.72 -11.12
N ALA A 50 14.43 1.91 -11.75
CA ALA A 50 14.66 1.45 -13.13
C ALA A 50 14.64 2.62 -14.13
N SER A 51 13.69 3.55 -13.96
CA SER A 51 13.57 4.75 -14.79
C SER A 51 14.78 5.67 -14.63
N MET A 52 15.28 5.86 -13.41
CA MET A 52 16.49 6.65 -13.14
C MET A 52 17.70 6.05 -13.83
N LYS A 53 17.98 4.75 -13.59
CA LYS A 53 19.13 4.05 -14.18
C LYS A 53 19.11 4.08 -15.71
N LEU A 54 17.94 3.94 -16.32
CA LEU A 54 17.79 4.04 -17.77
C LEU A 54 18.17 5.45 -18.26
N THR A 55 17.69 6.49 -17.59
CA THR A 55 17.98 7.88 -17.97
C THR A 55 19.44 8.26 -17.73
N GLU A 56 20.05 7.78 -16.64
CA GLU A 56 21.47 7.91 -16.36
C GLU A 56 22.31 7.27 -17.46
N SER A 57 21.99 6.02 -17.85
CA SER A 57 22.71 5.32 -18.93
C SER A 57 22.60 6.06 -20.27
N LEU A 58 21.45 6.66 -20.57
CA LEU A 58 21.27 7.48 -21.77
C LEU A 58 22.15 8.72 -21.74
N HIS A 59 22.23 9.40 -20.59
CA HIS A 59 23.09 10.57 -20.42
C HIS A 59 24.58 10.22 -20.48
N GLU A 60 24.99 9.05 -19.99
CA GLU A 60 26.38 8.57 -20.06
C GLU A 60 26.87 8.31 -21.49
N VAL A 61 26.01 7.76 -22.34
CA VAL A 61 26.35 7.49 -23.75
C VAL A 61 26.20 8.72 -24.66
N TYR A 62 25.71 9.84 -24.12
CA TYR A 62 25.54 11.09 -24.84
C TYR A 62 26.87 11.87 -24.90
N GLU A 63 27.37 12.09 -26.12
CA GLU A 63 28.59 12.88 -26.32
C GLU A 63 28.37 14.34 -25.86
N PRO A 64 29.39 15.02 -25.31
CA PRO A 64 29.25 16.37 -24.77
C PRO A 64 28.70 17.40 -25.76
N GLU A 65 29.10 17.28 -27.02
CA GLU A 65 28.72 18.14 -28.14
C GLU A 65 27.35 17.81 -28.74
N TRP A 66 26.72 16.70 -28.36
CA TRP A 66 25.40 16.37 -28.86
C TRP A 66 24.34 17.28 -28.27
N TYR A 67 23.48 17.78 -29.16
CA TYR A 67 22.37 18.65 -28.79
C TYR A 67 21.47 17.98 -27.75
N GLY A 68 21.11 18.73 -26.71
CA GLY A 68 20.13 18.28 -25.70
C GLY A 68 20.68 17.35 -24.61
N ARG A 69 22.00 17.16 -24.52
CA ARG A 69 22.62 16.36 -23.44
C ARG A 69 22.17 16.79 -22.04
N ASP A 70 22.23 18.09 -21.76
CA ASP A 70 21.82 18.63 -20.45
C ASP A 70 20.30 18.54 -20.26
N ASP A 71 19.51 18.64 -21.33
CA ASP A 71 18.05 18.49 -21.26
C ASP A 71 17.65 17.07 -20.86
N VAL A 72 18.35 16.03 -21.35
CA VAL A 72 18.11 14.63 -20.94
C VAL A 72 18.31 14.46 -19.44
N LYS A 73 19.36 15.08 -18.88
CA LYS A 73 19.61 15.05 -17.44
C LYS A 73 18.48 15.72 -16.66
N VAL A 74 18.06 16.91 -17.09
CA VAL A 74 16.94 17.65 -16.47
C VAL A 74 15.63 16.86 -16.54
N VAL A 75 15.38 16.14 -17.63
CA VAL A 75 14.21 15.25 -17.74
C VAL A 75 14.29 14.13 -16.72
N GLY A 76 15.45 13.47 -16.57
CA GLY A 76 15.67 12.43 -15.56
C GLY A 76 15.39 12.92 -14.13
N GLU A 77 15.96 14.07 -13.76
CA GLU A 77 15.76 14.69 -12.44
C GLU A 77 14.29 15.02 -12.19
N LYS A 78 13.58 15.57 -13.19
CA LYS A 78 12.13 15.87 -13.06
C LYS A 78 11.28 14.61 -12.95
N CYS A 79 11.60 13.57 -13.71
CA CYS A 79 10.92 12.28 -13.62
C CYS A 79 11.07 11.67 -12.22
N ASP A 80 12.27 11.74 -11.62
CA ASP A 80 12.52 11.25 -10.27
C ASP A 80 11.67 11.99 -9.22
N VAL A 81 11.61 13.33 -9.30
CA VAL A 81 10.75 14.14 -8.41
C VAL A 81 9.28 13.75 -8.53
N LEU A 82 8.80 13.49 -9.75
CA LEU A 82 7.41 13.07 -9.98
C LEU A 82 7.13 11.67 -9.39
N TRP A 83 8.09 10.74 -9.50
CA TRP A 83 7.99 9.43 -8.88
C TRP A 83 7.93 9.51 -7.36
N GLU A 84 8.78 10.34 -6.76
CA GLU A 84 8.82 10.53 -5.31
C GLU A 84 7.51 11.12 -4.79
N ASP A 85 7.01 12.19 -5.42
CA ASP A 85 5.74 12.82 -5.06
C ASP A 85 4.56 11.86 -5.23
N PHE A 86 4.52 11.08 -6.32
CA PHE A 86 3.48 10.07 -6.53
C PHE A 86 3.48 9.00 -5.45
N HIS A 87 4.65 8.43 -5.14
CA HIS A 87 4.79 7.44 -4.09
C HIS A 87 4.36 8.01 -2.73
N GLN A 88 4.85 9.20 -2.37
CA GLN A 88 4.55 9.84 -1.09
C GLN A 88 3.05 10.12 -0.94
N LYS A 89 2.39 10.61 -1.99
CA LYS A 89 0.94 10.83 -1.98
C LYS A 89 0.13 9.55 -1.75
N LEU A 90 0.59 8.41 -2.27
CA LEU A 90 -0.07 7.13 -2.01
C LEU A 90 0.17 6.63 -0.58
N VAL A 91 1.36 6.86 -0.02
CA VAL A 91 1.66 6.56 1.39
C VAL A 91 0.74 7.36 2.30
N ASP A 92 0.71 8.68 2.13
CA ASP A 92 -0.02 9.58 3.03
C ASP A 92 -1.54 9.52 2.81
N GLY A 93 -1.97 9.39 1.56
CA GLY A 93 -3.39 9.43 1.22
C GLY A 93 -4.09 8.07 1.36
N ALA A 94 -3.51 7.01 0.83
CA ALA A 94 -4.16 5.70 0.77
C ALA A 94 -3.72 4.78 1.90
N LEU A 95 -2.40 4.58 2.08
CA LEU A 95 -1.88 3.62 3.03
C LEU A 95 -2.17 4.03 4.47
N LEU A 96 -1.88 5.29 4.84
CA LEU A 96 -2.14 5.79 6.19
C LEU A 96 -3.63 5.74 6.55
N THR A 97 -4.52 6.07 5.61
CA THR A 97 -5.97 5.97 5.80
C THR A 97 -6.40 4.53 6.08
N LEU A 98 -5.85 3.57 5.31
CA LEU A 98 -6.15 2.15 5.50
C LEU A 98 -5.58 1.59 6.81
N ASP A 99 -4.36 2.00 7.19
CA ASP A 99 -3.74 1.64 8.46
C ASP A 99 -4.56 2.17 9.64
N THR A 100 -5.04 3.42 9.56
CA THR A 100 -5.90 4.03 10.58
C THR A 100 -7.23 3.30 10.71
N TYR A 101 -7.85 2.92 9.58
CA TYR A 101 -9.08 2.14 9.56
C TYR A 101 -8.90 0.75 10.19
N LEU A 102 -7.85 0.02 9.79
CA LEU A 102 -7.56 -1.31 10.32
C LEU A 102 -7.17 -1.27 11.81
N GLY A 103 -6.55 -0.19 12.26
CA GLY A 103 -6.20 0.01 13.67
C GLY A 103 -7.40 0.08 14.61
N GLN A 104 -8.62 0.22 14.10
CA GLN A 104 -9.85 0.23 14.91
C GLN A 104 -10.32 -1.18 15.30
N PHE A 105 -9.92 -2.21 14.55
CA PHE A 105 -10.43 -3.58 14.74
C PHE A 105 -9.98 -4.25 16.05
N PRO A 106 -8.73 -4.11 16.54
CA PRO A 106 -8.28 -4.77 17.77
C PRO A 106 -9.00 -4.32 19.04
N ASP A 107 -9.58 -3.11 19.05
CA ASP A 107 -10.25 -2.51 20.20
C ASP A 107 -11.77 -2.80 20.25
N ILE A 108 -12.34 -3.38 19.17
CA ILE A 108 -13.77 -3.72 19.02
C ILE A 108 -13.99 -5.19 19.41
#